data_AF-A0A087DHE6-F1
#
_entry.id   AF-A0A087DHE6-F1
#
_cell.length_a   1.000
_cell.length_b   1.000
_cell.length_c   1.000
_cell.angle_alpha   90.00
_cell.angle_beta   90.00
_cell.angle_gamma   90.00
#
_symmetry.space_group_name_H-M   'P 1'
#
loop_
_entity.id
_entity.type
_entity.pdbx_description
1 polymer ?
#
loop_
_entity_poly.entity_id
_entity_poly.type
_entity_poly.pdbx_seq_one_letter_code
_entity_poly.pdbx_strand_id
1 'polypeptide(L)'
;MASLARRLRERLFWPSERSMQKLMGRIDSLEHENAQLRDSLKAQESVLFEIRDWMHEIGEESCRVVHEVQRAQIAERSKEDIRFWAQYRDPGETDLETRKRFFLNLPKAEGDLRLLQSALNRMLCDFAEICRQNGINQYWLVGGTLLGAVRHHGFIPWDDDLDLGIMRDDLTCLQEVLTNNSKYKITVIWDRIVHCRQIRFAPRDTRIPGFIDLFPFDWVSSPNHDTFLKVQEYRKAAIETAEADMVVREAWDRNVYIPTESVAGKHIADAFDTQLDRMRRDGVVCSHEAAAGIVRAYDNMDHPSGFEWISSLDEFCPLDVQTFEGEQYPVPANYMYLLTHAYGNIFALPNDIGLHFEHVDKKALAQVDEQTVREYVNR
;
A
#
# COMPACT_ATOMS: atom_id res chain seq x y z
N MET A 1 -35.29 34.55 -41.09
CA MET A 1 -36.01 35.42 -40.13
C MET A 1 -35.31 36.77 -40.12
N ALA A 2 -35.88 37.82 -40.72
CA ALA A 2 -35.25 39.15 -40.70
C ALA A 2 -35.01 39.59 -39.24
N SER A 3 -33.77 39.96 -38.89
CA SER A 3 -33.39 40.30 -37.51
C SER A 3 -34.23 41.45 -36.98
N LEU A 4 -34.46 41.48 -35.66
CA LEU A 4 -35.18 42.53 -34.95
C LEU A 4 -34.68 43.94 -35.33
N ALA A 5 -33.39 44.07 -35.66
CA ALA A 5 -32.75 45.29 -36.12
C ALA A 5 -33.29 45.78 -37.48
N ARG A 6 -33.60 44.89 -38.42
CA ARG A 6 -34.18 45.26 -39.73
C ARG A 6 -35.62 45.78 -39.60
N ARG A 7 -36.40 45.30 -38.63
CA ARG A 7 -37.76 45.81 -38.36
C ARG A 7 -37.75 47.15 -37.62
N LEU A 8 -36.73 47.43 -36.82
CA LEU A 8 -36.50 48.75 -36.21
C LEU A 8 -36.00 49.79 -37.25
N ARG A 9 -35.32 49.33 -38.31
CA ARG A 9 -34.76 50.10 -39.43
C ARG A 9 -35.79 50.92 -40.22
N GLU A 10 -37.01 50.41 -40.38
CA GLU A 10 -38.04 51.02 -41.25
C GLU A 10 -39.01 51.96 -40.51
N ARG A 11 -39.05 51.91 -39.17
CA ARG A 11 -40.08 52.59 -38.37
C ARG A 11 -39.65 53.85 -37.63
N LEU A 12 -38.35 54.12 -37.47
CA LEU A 12 -37.90 55.14 -36.51
C LEU A 12 -37.07 56.30 -37.08
N PHE A 13 -36.55 56.25 -38.32
CA PHE A 13 -35.59 57.28 -38.77
C PHE A 13 -35.69 57.65 -40.26
N TRP A 14 -35.80 58.95 -40.54
CA TRP A 14 -35.58 59.56 -41.86
C TRP A 14 -34.09 59.95 -42.01
N PRO A 15 -33.47 59.85 -43.19
CA PRO A 15 -32.01 59.89 -43.34
C PRO A 15 -31.50 61.31 -43.61
N SER A 16 -30.85 61.96 -42.63
CA SER A 16 -30.20 63.25 -42.93
C SER A 16 -28.94 63.56 -42.11
N GLU A 17 -28.19 62.57 -41.64
CA GLU A 17 -26.86 62.80 -41.07
C GLU A 17 -25.81 61.83 -41.65
N ARG A 18 -24.77 62.42 -42.26
CA ARG A 18 -23.61 61.75 -42.89
C ARG A 18 -22.87 60.83 -41.91
N SER A 19 -22.92 61.17 -40.62
CA SER A 19 -22.44 60.40 -39.47
C SER A 19 -23.17 59.07 -39.31
N MET A 20 -24.50 59.06 -39.50
CA MET A 20 -25.33 57.86 -39.31
C MET A 20 -25.13 56.86 -40.46
N GLN A 21 -24.99 57.31 -41.70
CA GLN A 21 -24.67 56.44 -42.85
C GLN A 21 -23.30 55.75 -42.69
N LYS A 22 -22.30 56.45 -42.14
CA LYS A 22 -20.97 55.89 -41.90
C LYS A 22 -20.98 54.84 -40.77
N LEU A 23 -21.80 55.07 -39.74
CA LEU A 23 -22.06 54.08 -38.68
C LEU A 23 -22.80 52.85 -39.22
N MET A 24 -23.81 53.06 -40.08
CA MET A 24 -24.58 51.97 -40.70
C MET A 24 -23.73 51.09 -41.62
N GLY A 25 -22.90 51.68 -42.49
CA GLY A 25 -21.99 50.89 -43.33
C GLY A 25 -20.96 50.10 -42.53
N ARG A 26 -20.55 50.61 -41.36
CA ARG A 26 -19.65 49.90 -40.45
C ARG A 26 -20.35 48.76 -39.70
N ILE A 27 -21.63 48.93 -39.36
CA ILE A 27 -22.47 47.86 -38.79
C ILE A 27 -22.68 46.74 -39.83
N ASP A 28 -23.06 47.07 -41.07
CA ASP A 28 -23.27 46.07 -42.12
C ASP A 28 -21.97 45.31 -42.45
N SER A 29 -20.81 46.01 -42.46
CA SER A 29 -19.48 45.38 -42.62
C SER A 29 -19.16 44.43 -41.47
N LEU A 30 -19.41 44.85 -40.23
CA LEU A 30 -19.20 44.02 -39.03
C LEU A 30 -20.16 42.83 -38.99
N GLU A 31 -21.40 42.98 -39.46
CA GLU A 31 -22.35 41.86 -39.58
C GLU A 31 -21.89 40.85 -40.64
N HIS A 32 -21.31 41.32 -41.75
CA HIS A 32 -20.75 40.44 -42.78
C HIS A 32 -19.49 39.71 -42.29
N GLU A 33 -18.56 40.41 -41.63
CA GLU A 33 -17.39 39.80 -40.99
C GLU A 33 -17.79 38.79 -39.91
N ASN A 34 -18.80 39.10 -39.08
CA ASN A 34 -19.32 38.16 -38.09
C ASN A 34 -19.96 36.93 -38.74
N ALA A 35 -20.63 37.07 -39.89
CA ALA A 35 -21.16 35.94 -40.62
C ALA A 35 -20.04 35.05 -41.18
N GLN A 36 -19.01 35.65 -41.79
CA GLN A 36 -17.84 34.91 -42.30
C GLN A 36 -17.06 34.20 -41.19
N LEU A 37 -16.92 34.84 -40.03
CA LEU A 37 -16.28 34.25 -38.84
C LEU A 37 -17.10 33.08 -38.28
N ARG A 38 -18.43 33.19 -38.26
CA ARG A 38 -19.30 32.08 -37.84
C ARG A 38 -19.23 30.89 -38.79
N ASP A 39 -19.20 31.13 -40.10
CA ASP A 39 -19.07 30.06 -41.09
C ASP A 39 -17.70 29.39 -41.01
N SER A 40 -16.63 30.17 -40.79
CA SER A 40 -15.28 29.65 -40.58
C SER A 40 -15.17 28.83 -39.29
N LEU A 41 -15.79 29.29 -38.19
CA LEU A 41 -15.83 28.56 -36.93
C LEU A 41 -16.55 27.21 -37.09
N LYS A 42 -17.69 27.20 -37.80
CA LYS A 42 -18.44 25.98 -38.06
C LYS A 42 -17.67 24.97 -38.92
N ALA A 43 -16.87 25.46 -39.88
CA ALA A 43 -15.98 24.60 -40.67
C ALA A 43 -14.86 23.99 -39.80
N GLN A 44 -14.28 24.77 -38.89
CA GLN A 44 -13.27 24.28 -37.94
C GLN A 44 -13.84 23.26 -36.94
N GLU A 45 -15.06 23.46 -36.45
CA GLU A 45 -15.76 22.50 -35.58
C GLU A 45 -16.00 21.16 -36.28
N SER A 46 -16.33 21.17 -37.58
CA SER A 46 -16.49 19.94 -38.38
C SER A 46 -15.18 19.16 -38.50
N VAL A 47 -14.06 19.85 -38.77
CA VAL A 47 -12.74 19.21 -38.87
C VAL A 47 -12.29 18.65 -37.51
N LEU A 48 -12.55 19.36 -36.41
CA LEU A 48 -12.27 18.86 -35.06
C LEU A 48 -13.10 17.62 -34.71
N PHE A 49 -14.35 17.56 -35.18
CA PHE A 49 -15.20 16.39 -35.01
C PHE A 49 -14.63 15.17 -35.76
N GLU A 50 -14.21 15.35 -37.02
CA GLU A 50 -13.58 14.28 -37.81
C GLU A 50 -12.25 13.81 -37.21
N ILE A 51 -11.39 14.72 -36.76
CA ILE A 51 -10.15 14.38 -36.05
C ILE A 51 -10.45 13.58 -34.78
N ARG A 52 -11.48 13.95 -34.03
CA ARG A 52 -11.89 13.25 -32.81
C ARG A 52 -12.40 11.83 -33.11
N ASP A 53 -13.19 11.65 -34.16
CA ASP A 53 -13.66 10.33 -34.60
C ASP A 53 -12.48 9.44 -35.01
N TRP A 54 -11.54 10.00 -35.78
CA TRP A 54 -10.34 9.28 -36.20
C TRP A 54 -9.43 8.90 -35.02
N MET A 55 -9.28 9.80 -34.03
CA MET A 55 -8.58 9.50 -32.78
C MET A 55 -9.30 8.41 -31.97
N HIS A 56 -10.63 8.34 -32.03
CA HIS A 56 -11.42 7.30 -31.37
C HIS A 56 -11.24 5.94 -32.03
N GLU A 57 -11.32 5.87 -33.37
CA GLU A 57 -11.10 4.63 -34.14
C GLU A 57 -9.68 4.09 -33.97
N ILE A 58 -8.66 4.95 -34.03
CA ILE A 58 -7.26 4.56 -33.74
C ILE A 58 -7.13 4.05 -32.32
N GLY A 59 -7.83 4.68 -31.35
CA GLY A 59 -7.89 4.24 -29.97
C GLY A 59 -8.53 2.86 -29.81
N GLU A 60 -9.66 2.62 -30.47
CA GLU A 60 -10.39 1.34 -30.41
C GLU A 60 -9.61 0.20 -31.07
N GLU A 61 -9.01 0.41 -32.25
CA GLU A 61 -8.22 -0.63 -32.92
C GLU A 61 -6.93 -0.93 -32.15
N SER A 62 -6.26 0.10 -31.60
CA SER A 62 -5.11 -0.09 -30.72
C SER A 62 -5.49 -0.86 -29.45
N CYS A 63 -6.62 -0.53 -28.82
CA CYS A 63 -7.16 -1.28 -27.68
C CYS A 63 -7.47 -2.73 -28.05
N ARG A 64 -8.07 -2.98 -29.23
CA ARG A 64 -8.36 -4.35 -29.69
C ARG A 64 -7.08 -5.17 -29.86
N VAL A 65 -6.07 -4.61 -30.51
CA VAL A 65 -4.77 -5.29 -30.70
C VAL A 65 -4.09 -5.54 -29.36
N VAL A 66 -4.09 -4.57 -28.44
CA VAL A 66 -3.54 -4.75 -27.08
C VAL A 66 -4.29 -5.85 -26.33
N HIS A 67 -5.63 -5.88 -26.40
CA HIS A 67 -6.42 -6.95 -25.79
C HIS A 67 -6.16 -8.32 -26.43
N GLU A 68 -5.99 -8.41 -27.75
CA GLU A 68 -5.65 -9.66 -28.44
C GLU A 68 -4.26 -10.17 -28.02
N VAL A 69 -3.25 -9.28 -28.00
CA VAL A 69 -1.90 -9.60 -27.51
C VAL A 69 -1.94 -10.03 -26.04
N GLN A 70 -2.69 -9.33 -25.20
CA GLN A 70 -2.85 -9.68 -23.79
C GLN A 70 -3.49 -11.06 -23.61
N ARG A 71 -4.56 -11.37 -24.37
CA ARG A 71 -5.18 -12.71 -24.35
C ARG A 71 -4.21 -13.79 -24.81
N ALA A 72 -3.46 -13.55 -25.89
CA ALA A 72 -2.45 -14.49 -26.38
C ALA A 72 -1.36 -14.74 -25.34
N GLN A 73 -0.86 -13.69 -24.68
CA GLN A 73 0.12 -13.81 -23.58
C GLN A 73 -0.44 -14.56 -22.37
N ILE A 74 -1.71 -14.34 -22.01
CA ILE A 74 -2.36 -15.10 -20.92
C ILE A 74 -2.44 -16.58 -21.31
N ALA A 75 -2.85 -16.88 -22.55
CA ALA A 75 -2.97 -18.24 -23.05
C ALA A 75 -1.62 -18.97 -23.10
N GLU A 76 -0.56 -18.32 -23.59
CA GLU A 76 0.78 -18.91 -23.59
C GLU A 76 1.31 -19.14 -22.18
N ARG A 77 1.18 -18.17 -21.26
CA ARG A 77 1.54 -18.37 -19.84
C ARG A 77 0.80 -19.55 -19.21
N SER A 78 -0.50 -19.66 -19.49
CA SER A 78 -1.32 -20.78 -18.99
C SER A 78 -0.83 -22.13 -19.52
N LYS A 79 -0.37 -22.20 -20.78
CA LYS A 79 0.20 -23.42 -21.36
C LYS A 79 1.55 -23.75 -20.75
N GLU A 80 2.42 -22.76 -20.54
CA GLU A 80 3.72 -22.92 -19.91
C GLU A 80 3.57 -23.44 -18.48
N ASP A 81 2.65 -22.86 -17.69
CA ASP A 81 2.32 -23.31 -16.35
C ASP A 81 1.83 -24.76 -16.34
N ILE A 82 0.86 -25.12 -17.20
CA ILE A 82 0.35 -26.48 -17.29
C ILE A 82 1.47 -27.46 -17.65
N ARG A 83 2.34 -27.11 -18.61
CA ARG A 83 3.47 -27.95 -19.02
C ARG A 83 4.47 -28.11 -17.90
N PHE A 84 4.83 -27.02 -17.23
CA PHE A 84 5.76 -27.03 -16.11
C PHE A 84 5.26 -27.93 -14.99
N TRP A 85 4.02 -27.74 -14.52
CA TRP A 85 3.45 -28.55 -13.45
C TRP A 85 3.26 -30.01 -13.84
N ALA A 86 2.88 -30.29 -15.10
CA ALA A 86 2.78 -31.66 -15.60
C ALA A 86 4.15 -32.38 -15.67
N GLN A 87 5.24 -31.64 -15.93
CA GLN A 87 6.60 -32.20 -15.97
C GLN A 87 7.21 -32.34 -14.57
N TYR A 88 6.92 -31.41 -13.66
CA TYR A 88 7.48 -31.43 -12.30
C TYR A 88 6.77 -32.42 -11.36
N ARG A 89 5.50 -32.75 -11.64
CA ARG A 89 4.66 -33.63 -10.81
C ARG A 89 5.20 -35.06 -10.76
N ASP A 90 5.36 -35.58 -9.54
CA ASP A 90 5.72 -36.98 -9.34
C ASP A 90 4.50 -37.91 -9.50
N PRO A 91 4.69 -39.18 -9.93
CA PRO A 91 3.58 -40.13 -10.04
C PRO A 91 2.85 -40.31 -8.70
N GLY A 92 1.55 -40.00 -8.68
CA GLY A 92 0.70 -40.15 -7.50
C GLY A 92 0.51 -38.88 -6.66
N GLU A 93 1.21 -37.79 -6.97
CA GLU A 93 0.97 -36.49 -6.33
C GLU A 93 -0.29 -35.80 -6.87
N THR A 94 -1.01 -35.15 -5.97
CA THR A 94 -2.02 -34.14 -6.33
C THR A 94 -1.33 -32.84 -6.79
N ASP A 95 -2.07 -31.99 -7.51
CA ASP A 95 -1.55 -30.68 -7.95
C ASP A 95 -1.04 -29.82 -6.79
N LEU A 96 -1.76 -29.86 -5.66
CA LEU A 96 -1.41 -29.09 -4.47
C LEU A 96 -0.12 -29.61 -3.82
N GLU A 97 0.04 -30.92 -3.70
CA GLU A 97 1.27 -31.53 -3.17
C GLU A 97 2.49 -31.19 -4.03
N THR A 98 2.35 -31.28 -5.36
CA THR A 98 3.40 -30.88 -6.30
C THR A 98 3.81 -29.42 -6.12
N ARG A 99 2.84 -28.51 -6.03
CA ARG A 99 3.14 -27.08 -5.83
C ARG A 99 3.79 -26.81 -4.48
N LYS A 100 3.29 -27.41 -3.40
CA LYS A 100 3.91 -27.33 -2.07
C LYS A 100 5.36 -27.81 -2.11
N ARG A 101 5.61 -28.98 -2.70
CA ARG A 101 6.95 -29.55 -2.87
C ARG A 101 7.86 -28.62 -3.67
N PHE A 102 7.36 -27.99 -4.73
CA PHE A 102 8.13 -27.01 -5.50
C PHE A 102 8.65 -25.86 -4.63
N PHE A 103 7.77 -25.17 -3.91
CA PHE A 103 8.17 -24.04 -3.08
C PHE A 103 9.08 -24.45 -1.91
N LEU A 104 8.81 -25.60 -1.28
CA LEU A 104 9.67 -26.13 -0.21
C LEU A 104 11.08 -26.49 -0.70
N ASN A 105 11.23 -26.83 -1.98
CA ASN A 105 12.51 -27.19 -2.59
C ASN A 105 13.21 -26.02 -3.29
N LEU A 106 12.65 -24.80 -3.26
CA LEU A 106 13.36 -23.65 -3.79
C LEU A 106 14.65 -23.42 -3.01
N PRO A 107 15.76 -23.09 -3.70
CA PRO A 107 17.00 -22.76 -3.01
C PRO A 107 16.77 -21.54 -2.11
N LYS A 108 17.40 -21.55 -0.93
CA LYS A 108 17.45 -20.35 -0.09
C LYS A 108 18.22 -19.24 -0.82
N ALA A 109 18.06 -18.00 -0.34
CA ALA A 109 18.91 -16.90 -0.76
C ALA A 109 20.40 -17.27 -0.62
N GLU A 110 21.25 -16.61 -1.40
CA GLU A 110 22.70 -16.70 -1.34
C GLU A 110 23.32 -15.31 -1.06
N GLY A 111 24.61 -15.28 -0.69
CA GLY A 111 25.36 -14.04 -0.49
C GLY A 111 24.81 -13.14 0.62
N ASP A 112 24.86 -11.82 0.37
CA ASP A 112 24.49 -10.77 1.32
C ASP A 112 23.03 -10.89 1.78
N LEU A 113 22.12 -11.28 0.88
CA LEU A 113 20.71 -11.47 1.22
C LEU A 113 20.53 -12.62 2.23
N ARG A 114 21.25 -13.73 2.06
CA ARG A 114 21.18 -14.83 3.04
C ARG A 114 21.75 -14.43 4.39
N LEU A 115 22.79 -13.62 4.39
CA LEU A 115 23.37 -13.09 5.61
C LEU A 115 22.37 -12.19 6.34
N LEU A 116 21.67 -11.31 5.62
CA LEU A 116 20.58 -10.49 6.15
C LEU A 116 19.43 -11.36 6.70
N GLN A 117 18.92 -12.31 5.93
CA GLN A 117 17.88 -13.24 6.39
C GLN A 117 18.28 -14.00 7.67
N SER A 118 19.55 -14.36 7.80
CA SER A 118 20.05 -15.01 9.01
C SER A 118 20.07 -14.06 10.21
N ALA A 119 20.45 -12.79 10.00
CA ALA A 119 20.40 -11.76 11.03
C ALA A 119 18.95 -11.44 11.45
N LEU A 120 18.03 -11.34 10.49
CA LEU A 120 16.60 -11.15 10.71
C LEU A 120 16.00 -12.33 11.48
N ASN A 121 16.31 -13.58 11.09
CA ASN A 121 15.87 -14.76 11.84
C ASN A 121 16.35 -14.70 13.31
N ARG A 122 17.63 -14.35 13.52
CA ARG A 122 18.13 -14.19 14.88
C ARG A 122 17.40 -13.09 15.64
N MET A 123 17.10 -11.97 14.98
CA MET A 123 16.34 -10.88 15.56
C MET A 123 14.94 -11.32 15.97
N LEU A 124 14.28 -12.17 15.17
CA LEU A 124 12.96 -12.73 15.45
C LEU A 124 13.00 -13.68 16.67
N CYS A 125 14.03 -14.52 16.79
CA CYS A 125 14.22 -15.35 17.97
C CYS A 125 14.41 -14.51 19.24
N ASP A 126 15.29 -13.49 19.19
CA ASP A 126 15.53 -12.59 20.32
C ASP A 126 14.24 -11.77 20.65
N PHE A 127 13.46 -11.34 19.66
CA PHE A 127 12.16 -10.70 19.83
C PHE A 127 11.17 -11.61 20.56
N ALA A 128 10.97 -12.84 20.07
CA ALA A 128 10.03 -13.79 20.66
C ALA A 128 10.40 -14.14 22.11
N GLU A 129 11.70 -14.27 22.40
CA GLU A 129 12.18 -14.50 23.76
C GLU A 129 11.92 -13.30 24.68
N ILE A 130 12.16 -12.07 24.20
CA ILE A 130 11.82 -10.84 24.94
C ILE A 130 10.31 -10.80 25.24
N CYS A 131 9.48 -11.09 24.24
CA CYS A 131 8.03 -11.11 24.40
C CYS A 131 7.59 -12.13 25.46
N ARG A 132 8.08 -13.37 25.33
CA ARG A 132 7.80 -14.47 26.28
C ARG A 132 8.22 -14.14 27.71
N GLN A 133 9.39 -13.53 27.90
CA GLN A 133 9.90 -13.15 29.23
C GLN A 133 9.08 -12.04 29.90
N ASN A 134 8.40 -11.21 29.12
CA ASN A 134 7.65 -10.04 29.61
C ASN A 134 6.13 -10.21 29.50
N GLY A 135 5.65 -11.41 29.14
CA GLY A 135 4.21 -11.70 29.04
C GLY A 135 3.51 -11.00 27.87
N ILE A 136 4.26 -10.59 26.85
CA ILE A 136 3.75 -10.03 25.61
C ILE A 136 3.40 -11.20 24.69
N ASN A 137 2.11 -11.44 24.45
CA ASN A 137 1.64 -12.67 23.80
C ASN A 137 0.81 -12.42 22.54
N GLN A 138 0.33 -11.19 22.31
CA GLN A 138 -0.54 -10.88 21.17
C GLN A 138 0.27 -10.30 20.01
N TYR A 139 1.14 -11.15 19.45
CA TYR A 139 1.84 -10.88 18.20
C TYR A 139 1.76 -12.11 17.28
N TRP A 140 1.93 -11.91 15.98
CA TRP A 140 1.84 -13.00 14.99
C TRP A 140 2.57 -12.64 13.69
N LEU A 141 2.94 -13.65 12.91
CA LEU A 141 3.50 -13.42 11.57
C LEU A 141 2.44 -12.84 10.63
N VAL A 142 2.80 -11.86 9.82
CA VAL A 142 1.91 -11.26 8.81
C VAL A 142 2.60 -11.13 7.44
N GLY A 143 1.85 -10.73 6.41
CA GLY A 143 2.42 -10.36 5.11
C GLY A 143 3.28 -11.44 4.44
N GLY A 144 4.42 -11.01 3.88
CA GLY A 144 5.38 -11.88 3.19
C GLY A 144 5.99 -12.91 4.14
N THR A 145 6.19 -12.53 5.41
CA THR A 145 6.69 -13.42 6.46
C THR A 145 5.73 -14.58 6.76
N LEU A 146 4.43 -14.31 6.90
CA LEU A 146 3.41 -15.35 7.06
C LEU A 146 3.30 -16.25 5.83
N LEU A 147 3.35 -15.66 4.64
CA LEU A 147 3.38 -16.41 3.39
C LEU A 147 4.61 -17.33 3.32
N GLY A 148 5.78 -16.82 3.71
CA GLY A 148 7.03 -17.58 3.83
C GLY A 148 6.90 -18.75 4.80
N ALA A 149 6.34 -18.53 5.99
CA ALA A 149 6.11 -19.58 6.98
C ALA A 149 5.25 -20.72 6.41
N VAL A 150 4.13 -20.39 5.76
CA VAL A 150 3.19 -21.39 5.20
C VAL A 150 3.72 -22.08 3.95
N ARG A 151 4.46 -21.37 3.10
CA ARG A 151 4.84 -21.83 1.76
C ARG A 151 6.26 -22.39 1.66
N HIS A 152 7.20 -21.80 2.39
CA HIS A 152 8.64 -22.13 2.34
C HIS A 152 9.17 -22.66 3.67
N HIS A 153 8.37 -22.62 4.75
CA HIS A 153 8.82 -22.89 6.13
C HIS A 153 9.97 -21.98 6.58
N GLY A 154 9.99 -20.74 6.07
CA GLY A 154 11.07 -19.78 6.26
C GLY A 154 10.91 -18.60 5.31
N PHE A 155 12.00 -17.90 5.03
CA PHE A 155 11.98 -16.75 4.12
C PHE A 155 11.56 -17.15 2.71
N ILE A 156 10.82 -16.26 2.04
CA ILE A 156 10.76 -16.27 0.60
C ILE A 156 12.19 -15.99 0.08
N PRO A 157 12.74 -16.73 -0.88
CA PRO A 157 14.17 -16.64 -1.23
C PRO A 157 14.67 -15.26 -1.66
N TRP A 158 13.76 -14.35 -2.03
CA TRP A 158 14.07 -12.99 -2.47
C TRP A 158 13.49 -11.90 -1.55
N ASP A 159 12.86 -12.26 -0.42
CA ASP A 159 12.46 -11.30 0.63
C ASP A 159 13.69 -10.81 1.41
N ASP A 160 13.68 -9.53 1.77
CA ASP A 160 14.71 -8.88 2.58
C ASP A 160 14.21 -8.30 3.92
N ASP A 161 12.97 -8.55 4.32
CA ASP A 161 12.36 -8.03 5.55
C ASP A 161 11.62 -9.10 6.40
N LEU A 162 11.08 -8.66 7.54
CA LEU A 162 10.25 -9.44 8.45
C LEU A 162 9.10 -8.59 8.99
N ASP A 163 7.89 -9.14 8.95
CA ASP A 163 6.67 -8.46 9.36
C ASP A 163 5.96 -9.20 10.49
N LEU A 164 5.62 -8.46 11.56
CA LEU A 164 4.78 -8.95 12.66
C LEU A 164 3.55 -8.06 12.84
N GLY A 165 2.39 -8.68 13.00
CA GLY A 165 1.23 -8.04 13.61
C GLY A 165 1.38 -8.05 15.13
N ILE A 166 0.99 -6.97 15.79
CA ILE A 166 1.03 -6.86 17.25
C ILE A 166 -0.14 -6.01 17.76
N MET A 167 -0.78 -6.40 18.85
CA MET A 167 -1.81 -5.55 19.47
C MET A 167 -1.18 -4.28 20.04
N ARG A 168 -1.87 -3.14 19.94
CA ARG A 168 -1.34 -1.84 20.39
C ARG A 168 -0.93 -1.82 21.88
N ASP A 169 -1.69 -2.51 22.72
CA ASP A 169 -1.40 -2.64 24.15
C ASP A 169 -0.07 -3.38 24.37
N ASP A 170 0.12 -4.52 23.72
CA ASP A 170 1.36 -5.31 23.72
C ASP A 170 2.55 -4.54 23.14
N LEU A 171 2.33 -3.74 22.09
CA LEU A 171 3.36 -2.87 21.52
C LEU A 171 3.80 -1.79 22.52
N THR A 172 2.87 -1.23 23.28
CA THR A 172 3.18 -0.25 24.33
C THR A 172 4.02 -0.90 25.43
N CYS A 173 3.64 -2.10 25.89
CA CYS A 173 4.47 -2.88 26.83
C CYS A 173 5.87 -3.17 26.27
N LEU A 174 5.98 -3.54 24.99
CA LEU A 174 7.27 -3.77 24.35
C LEU A 174 8.16 -2.53 24.34
N GLN A 175 7.59 -1.35 24.05
CA GLN A 175 8.33 -0.08 24.08
C GLN A 175 8.87 0.23 25.48
N GLU A 176 8.08 -0.01 26.52
CA GLU A 176 8.50 0.16 27.92
C GLU A 176 9.66 -0.79 28.27
N VAL A 177 9.53 -2.08 27.95
CA VAL A 177 10.57 -3.10 28.17
C VAL A 177 11.88 -2.73 27.47
N LEU A 178 11.81 -2.16 26.26
CA LEU A 178 12.98 -1.84 25.46
C LEU A 178 13.64 -0.49 25.79
N THR A 179 13.04 0.31 26.67
CA THR A 179 13.58 1.62 27.08
C THR A 179 15.01 1.50 27.60
N ASN A 180 15.27 0.49 28.46
CA ASN A 180 16.60 0.22 29.05
C ASN A 180 17.30 -1.02 28.47
N ASN A 181 16.76 -1.62 27.41
CA ASN A 181 17.38 -2.78 26.78
C ASN A 181 18.67 -2.37 26.06
N SER A 182 19.78 -3.04 26.33
CA SER A 182 21.08 -2.70 25.76
C SER A 182 21.27 -3.19 24.31
N LYS A 183 20.45 -4.14 23.86
CA LYS A 183 20.59 -4.83 22.57
C LYS A 183 19.65 -4.30 21.50
N TYR A 184 18.40 -4.01 21.88
CA TYR A 184 17.34 -3.63 20.96
C TYR A 184 16.64 -2.34 21.36
N LYS A 185 15.98 -1.73 20.38
CA LYS A 185 15.17 -0.53 20.53
C LYS A 185 13.99 -0.60 19.56
N ILE A 186 12.94 0.17 19.86
CA ILE A 186 11.93 0.53 18.86
C ILE A 186 12.36 1.83 18.19
N THR A 187 12.26 1.89 16.87
CA THR A 187 12.38 3.12 16.10
C THR A 187 11.06 3.44 15.43
N VAL A 188 10.67 4.71 15.47
CA VAL A 188 9.42 5.19 14.86
C VAL A 188 9.72 6.33 13.90
N ILE A 189 9.24 6.18 12.67
CA ILE A 189 9.38 7.17 11.59
C ILE A 189 8.02 7.36 10.93
N TRP A 190 7.69 8.61 10.60
CA TRP A 190 6.52 8.96 9.80
C TRP A 190 6.89 8.94 8.32
N ASP A 191 6.15 8.15 7.55
CA ASP A 191 6.30 8.03 6.10
C ASP A 191 5.19 8.81 5.38
N ARG A 192 5.58 9.80 4.58
CA ARG A 192 4.64 10.59 3.76
C ARG A 192 4.06 9.82 2.57
N ILE A 193 4.78 8.83 2.04
CA ILE A 193 4.38 8.14 0.80
C ILE A 193 3.09 7.36 1.01
N VAL A 194 2.98 6.70 2.17
CA VAL A 194 1.82 5.86 2.55
C VAL A 194 1.12 6.38 3.81
N HIS A 195 1.48 7.57 4.29
CA HIS A 195 0.96 8.23 5.47
C HIS A 195 0.81 7.29 6.68
N CYS A 196 1.91 6.65 7.07
CA CYS A 196 1.90 5.68 8.16
C CYS A 196 2.99 5.94 9.19
N ARG A 197 2.78 5.38 10.36
CA ARG A 197 3.78 5.26 11.42
C ARG A 197 4.54 3.95 11.20
N GLN A 198 5.77 4.03 10.68
CA GLN A 198 6.65 2.87 10.55
C GLN A 198 7.25 2.57 11.92
N ILE A 199 6.86 1.44 12.52
CA ILE A 199 7.32 1.00 13.84
C ILE A 199 8.21 -0.21 13.64
N ARG A 200 9.47 -0.09 14.05
CA ARG A 200 10.50 -1.10 13.77
C ARG A 200 11.18 -1.56 15.04
N PHE A 201 11.27 -2.87 15.23
CA PHE A 201 12.17 -3.47 16.20
C PHE A 201 13.55 -3.63 15.56
N ALA A 202 14.56 -2.97 16.12
CA ALA A 202 15.88 -2.88 15.52
C ALA A 202 16.99 -3.03 16.55
N PRO A 203 18.17 -3.55 16.16
CA PRO A 203 19.34 -3.60 17.02
C PRO A 203 19.81 -2.18 17.36
N ARG A 204 20.37 -2.00 18.55
CA ARG A 204 21.07 -0.77 18.94
C ARG A 204 22.42 -0.64 18.26
N ASP A 205 23.07 -1.78 18.01
CA ASP A 205 24.31 -1.84 17.24
C ASP A 205 24.00 -1.64 15.75
N THR A 206 24.34 -0.48 15.22
CA THR A 206 24.06 -0.09 13.83
C THR A 206 24.87 -0.86 12.80
N ARG A 207 25.82 -1.71 13.24
CA ARG A 207 26.57 -2.61 12.36
C ARG A 207 25.75 -3.85 11.98
N ILE A 208 24.71 -4.17 12.76
CA ILE A 208 23.80 -5.27 12.45
C ILE A 208 22.71 -4.74 11.53
N PRO A 209 22.60 -5.24 10.28
CA PRO A 209 21.59 -4.78 9.34
C PRO A 209 20.22 -5.37 9.65
N GLY A 210 19.19 -4.73 9.09
CA GLY A 210 17.81 -5.19 9.18
C GLY A 210 17.05 -4.70 10.41
N PHE A 211 15.74 -4.94 10.36
CA PHE A 211 14.77 -4.64 11.39
C PHE A 211 13.55 -5.55 11.18
N ILE A 212 12.68 -5.63 12.17
CA ILE A 212 11.36 -6.25 12.04
C ILE A 212 10.32 -5.14 12.02
N ASP A 213 9.49 -5.09 10.98
CA ASP A 213 8.36 -4.18 10.92
C ASP A 213 7.22 -4.69 11.83
N LEU A 214 6.70 -3.81 12.66
CA LEU A 214 5.63 -4.07 13.62
C LEU A 214 4.37 -3.33 13.19
N PHE A 215 3.34 -4.07 12.80
CA PHE A 215 2.04 -3.54 12.40
C PHE A 215 1.06 -3.57 13.59
N PRO A 216 0.71 -2.41 14.18
CA PRO A 216 -0.26 -2.36 15.27
C PRO A 216 -1.67 -2.77 14.83
N PHE A 217 -2.39 -3.43 15.73
CA PHE A 217 -3.81 -3.72 15.65
C PHE A 217 -4.54 -3.12 16.86
N ASP A 218 -5.81 -2.77 16.68
CA ASP A 218 -6.68 -2.20 17.71
C ASP A 218 -7.88 -3.12 17.97
N TRP A 219 -8.35 -3.17 19.23
CA TRP A 219 -9.53 -3.93 19.62
C TRP A 219 -10.82 -3.23 19.17
N VAL A 220 -11.79 -4.00 18.68
CA VAL A 220 -13.12 -3.49 18.28
C VAL A 220 -14.23 -4.34 18.88
N SER A 221 -15.33 -3.70 19.28
CA SER A 221 -16.51 -4.39 19.80
C SER A 221 -17.43 -4.94 18.70
N SER A 222 -17.26 -4.45 17.47
CA SER A 222 -18.11 -4.78 16.31
C SER A 222 -17.23 -5.01 15.07
N PRO A 223 -16.67 -6.21 14.88
CA PRO A 223 -15.79 -6.51 13.75
C PRO A 223 -16.59 -6.68 12.45
N ASN A 224 -16.90 -5.56 11.80
CA ASN A 224 -17.65 -5.54 10.54
C ASN A 224 -17.16 -4.44 9.60
N HIS A 225 -17.63 -4.50 8.36
CA HIS A 225 -17.31 -3.54 7.31
C HIS A 225 -17.52 -2.08 7.73
N ASP A 226 -18.64 -1.77 8.40
CA ASP A 226 -18.93 -0.39 8.84
C ASP A 226 -17.90 0.13 9.85
N THR A 227 -17.44 -0.72 10.78
CA THR A 227 -16.36 -0.36 11.71
C THR A 227 -15.05 -0.14 10.96
N PHE A 228 -14.72 -0.99 10.00
CA PHE A 228 -13.54 -0.81 9.16
C PHE A 228 -13.59 0.53 8.41
N LEU A 229 -14.71 0.87 7.77
CA LEU A 229 -14.88 2.15 7.08
C LEU A 229 -14.72 3.34 8.02
N LYS A 230 -15.28 3.28 9.23
CA LYS A 230 -15.07 4.33 10.24
C LYS A 230 -13.60 4.50 10.57
N VAL A 231 -12.87 3.42 10.81
CA VAL A 231 -11.41 3.47 11.05
C VAL A 231 -10.69 4.19 9.89
N GLN A 232 -11.09 3.94 8.64
CA GLN A 232 -10.55 4.66 7.47
C GLN A 232 -10.93 6.15 7.43
N GLU A 233 -12.13 6.52 7.91
CA GLU A 233 -12.53 7.93 8.02
C GLU A 233 -11.64 8.69 9.03
N TYR A 234 -11.36 8.11 10.19
CA TYR A 234 -10.44 8.72 11.18
C TYR A 234 -9.02 8.81 10.66
N ARG A 235 -8.54 7.78 9.95
CA ARG A 235 -7.26 7.80 9.24
C ARG A 235 -7.18 8.97 8.27
N LYS A 236 -8.17 9.11 7.39
CA LYS A 236 -8.23 10.22 6.42
C LYS A 236 -8.22 11.58 7.13
N ALA A 237 -9.01 11.74 8.21
CA ALA A 237 -9.02 12.96 8.99
C ALA A 237 -7.67 13.28 9.66
N ALA A 238 -6.95 12.26 10.16
CA ALA A 238 -5.60 12.43 10.70
C ALA A 238 -4.62 12.93 9.62
N ILE A 239 -4.67 12.32 8.43
CA ILE A 239 -3.83 12.69 7.29
C ILE A 239 -4.11 14.12 6.83
N GLU A 240 -5.38 14.48 6.66
CA GLU A 240 -5.80 15.84 6.29
C GLU A 240 -5.33 16.86 7.32
N THR A 241 -5.39 16.54 8.61
CA THR A 241 -4.91 17.40 9.68
C THR A 241 -3.38 17.58 9.61
N ALA A 242 -2.63 16.50 9.39
CA ALA A 242 -1.18 16.55 9.30
C ALA A 242 -0.69 17.31 8.05
N GLU A 243 -1.29 17.07 6.88
CA GLU A 243 -0.93 17.76 5.62
C GLU A 243 -1.34 19.25 5.60
N ALA A 244 -2.32 19.64 6.42
CA ALA A 244 -2.71 21.04 6.59
C ALA A 244 -1.73 21.83 7.48
N ASP A 245 -0.92 21.16 8.30
CA ASP A 245 0.08 21.81 9.14
C ASP A 245 1.31 22.23 8.31
N MET A 246 1.62 23.53 8.32
CA MET A 246 2.73 24.09 7.55
C MET A 246 4.10 23.54 7.99
N VAL A 247 4.31 23.29 9.29
CA VAL A 247 5.58 22.76 9.82
C VAL A 247 5.79 21.33 9.32
N VAL A 248 4.72 20.54 9.31
CA VAL A 248 4.72 19.16 8.80
C VAL A 248 5.00 19.16 7.31
N ARG A 249 4.26 19.96 6.53
CA ARG A 249 4.41 20.04 5.08
C ARG A 249 5.81 20.46 4.65
N GLU A 250 6.37 21.49 5.27
CA GLU A 250 7.74 21.92 4.98
C GLU A 250 8.78 20.84 5.31
N ALA A 251 8.57 20.07 6.38
CA ALA A 251 9.47 18.97 6.72
C ALA A 251 9.37 17.85 5.68
N TRP A 252 8.15 17.45 5.31
CA TRP A 252 7.88 16.43 4.31
C TRP A 252 8.31 16.79 2.89
N ASP A 253 8.35 18.07 2.54
CA ASP A 253 8.89 18.54 1.26
C ASP A 253 10.42 18.42 1.21
N ARG A 254 11.10 18.38 2.37
CA ARG A 254 12.56 18.16 2.48
C ARG A 254 12.94 16.69 2.60
N ASN A 255 12.17 15.92 3.36
CA ASN A 255 12.39 14.50 3.57
C ASN A 255 11.04 13.82 3.80
N VAL A 256 10.71 12.84 2.95
CA VAL A 256 9.47 12.06 3.05
C VAL A 256 9.41 11.21 4.32
N TYR A 257 10.56 10.97 4.97
CA TYR A 257 10.68 10.24 6.23
C TYR A 257 11.01 11.20 7.38
N ILE A 258 10.11 11.31 8.35
CA ILE A 258 10.25 12.24 9.48
C ILE A 258 10.33 11.48 10.81
N PRO A 259 11.42 11.61 11.58
CA PRO A 259 11.52 11.01 12.91
C PRO A 259 10.45 11.58 13.86
N THR A 260 9.82 10.72 14.67
CA THR A 260 8.78 11.11 15.64
C THR A 260 9.27 12.15 16.65
N GLU A 261 10.56 12.14 17.01
CA GLU A 261 11.14 13.09 17.98
C GLU A 261 11.30 14.52 17.45
N SER A 262 11.22 14.71 16.13
CA SER A 262 11.33 16.04 15.52
C SER A 262 10.09 16.89 15.81
N VAL A 263 10.20 18.22 15.66
CA VAL A 263 9.06 19.13 15.85
C VAL A 263 7.88 18.76 14.94
N ALA A 264 8.15 18.54 13.65
CA ALA A 264 7.14 18.06 12.70
C ALA A 264 6.62 16.66 13.08
N GLY A 265 7.49 15.75 13.50
CA GLY A 265 7.11 14.40 13.95
C GLY A 265 6.12 14.40 15.12
N LYS A 266 6.28 15.34 16.06
CA LYS A 266 5.35 15.56 17.18
C LYS A 266 4.01 16.10 16.71
N HIS A 267 4.00 17.05 15.77
CA HIS A 267 2.75 17.56 15.19
C HIS A 267 1.98 16.46 14.43
N ILE A 268 2.68 15.59 13.69
CA ILE A 268 2.05 14.43 13.05
C ILE A 268 1.50 13.47 14.12
N ALA A 269 2.29 13.17 15.15
CA ALA A 269 1.82 12.32 16.26
C ALA A 269 0.58 12.90 16.94
N ASP A 270 0.56 14.19 17.26
CA ASP A 270 -0.59 14.87 17.86
C ASP A 270 -1.83 14.77 16.96
N ALA A 271 -1.69 14.93 15.64
CA ALA A 271 -2.79 14.81 14.69
C ALA A 271 -3.39 13.39 14.67
N PHE A 272 -2.54 12.37 14.67
CA PHE A 272 -2.96 10.97 14.72
C PHE A 272 -3.55 10.62 16.09
N ASP A 273 -2.81 10.83 17.18
CA ASP A 273 -3.20 10.46 18.54
C ASP A 273 -4.52 11.14 18.96
N THR A 274 -4.77 12.38 18.50
CA THR A 274 -6.07 13.05 18.68
C THR A 274 -7.23 12.29 18.03
N GLN A 275 -7.02 11.68 16.85
CA GLN A 275 -8.05 10.84 16.21
C GLN A 275 -8.22 9.51 16.93
N LEU A 276 -7.14 8.89 17.42
CA LEU A 276 -7.24 7.69 18.25
C LEU A 276 -8.08 7.93 19.51
N ASP A 277 -7.88 9.06 20.20
CA ASP A 277 -8.68 9.43 21.36
C ASP A 277 -10.14 9.74 21.01
N ARG A 278 -10.42 10.21 19.78
CA ARG A 278 -11.80 10.33 19.28
C ARG A 278 -12.40 8.95 19.01
N MET A 279 -11.69 8.06 18.33
CA MET A 279 -12.14 6.68 18.06
C MET A 279 -12.50 5.94 19.35
N ARG A 280 -11.70 6.12 20.41
CA ARG A 280 -12.00 5.57 21.75
C ARG A 280 -13.27 6.17 22.36
N ARG A 281 -13.43 7.49 22.29
CA ARG A 281 -14.63 8.19 22.81
C ARG A 281 -15.91 7.83 22.06
N ASP A 282 -15.79 7.66 20.74
CA ASP A 282 -16.90 7.31 19.86
C ASP A 282 -17.20 5.81 19.86
N GLY A 283 -16.41 5.01 20.59
CA GLY A 283 -16.60 3.57 20.77
C GLY A 283 -16.25 2.74 19.53
N VAL A 284 -15.47 3.29 18.60
CA VAL A 284 -15.01 2.56 17.40
C VAL A 284 -13.96 1.53 17.77
N VAL A 285 -13.02 1.93 18.63
CA VAL A 285 -12.05 1.03 19.27
C VAL A 285 -12.34 0.94 20.76
N CYS A 286 -12.01 -0.18 21.38
CA CYS A 286 -12.37 -0.51 22.75
C CYS A 286 -11.19 -1.12 23.53
N SER A 287 -11.43 -1.49 24.80
CA SER A 287 -10.45 -2.27 25.57
C SER A 287 -10.56 -3.75 25.23
N HIS A 288 -9.52 -4.52 25.55
CA HIS A 288 -9.50 -5.97 25.34
C HIS A 288 -10.72 -6.69 25.96
N GLU A 289 -11.18 -6.27 27.14
CA GLU A 289 -12.31 -6.91 27.84
C GLU A 289 -13.65 -6.71 27.12
N ALA A 290 -13.77 -5.64 26.32
CA ALA A 290 -14.96 -5.30 25.56
C ALA A 290 -14.86 -5.75 24.08
N ALA A 291 -13.74 -6.35 23.70
CA ALA A 291 -13.45 -6.70 22.32
C ALA A 291 -14.26 -7.91 21.84
N ALA A 292 -14.79 -7.81 20.63
CA ALA A 292 -15.33 -8.94 19.87
C ALA A 292 -14.51 -9.23 18.60
N GLY A 293 -13.54 -8.37 18.27
CA GLY A 293 -12.60 -8.57 17.18
C GLY A 293 -11.42 -7.60 17.24
N ILE A 294 -10.65 -7.61 16.16
CA ILE A 294 -9.50 -6.73 15.94
C ILE A 294 -9.60 -6.07 14.57
N VAL A 295 -8.97 -4.91 14.44
CA VAL A 295 -8.80 -4.20 13.17
C VAL A 295 -7.35 -3.75 13.02
N ARG A 296 -6.81 -3.80 11.80
CA ARG A 296 -5.51 -3.19 11.52
C ARG A 296 -5.60 -1.70 11.85
N ALA A 297 -4.64 -1.24 12.63
CA ALA A 297 -4.70 0.11 13.15
C ALA A 297 -4.69 1.19 12.06
N TYR A 298 -5.38 2.30 12.33
CA TYR A 298 -5.55 3.44 11.43
C TYR A 298 -4.23 4.18 11.10
N ASP A 299 -3.20 4.03 11.92
CA ASP A 299 -1.86 4.60 11.73
C ASP A 299 -0.93 3.70 10.88
N ASN A 300 -1.44 2.57 10.37
CA ASN A 300 -0.78 1.77 9.34
C ASN A 300 -1.11 2.24 7.92
N MET A 301 -0.29 1.86 6.94
CA MET A 301 -0.60 2.03 5.52
C MET A 301 -1.86 1.24 5.10
N ASP A 302 -2.53 1.69 4.05
CA ASP A 302 -3.63 0.93 3.44
C ASP A 302 -3.09 -0.35 2.79
N HIS A 303 -3.90 -1.42 2.76
CA HIS A 303 -3.47 -2.64 2.07
C HIS A 303 -3.50 -2.41 0.54
N PRO A 304 -2.44 -2.73 -0.22
CA PRO A 304 -2.40 -2.45 -1.66
C PRO A 304 -3.53 -3.08 -2.49
N SER A 305 -4.05 -4.23 -2.03
CA SER A 305 -5.19 -4.91 -2.67
C SER A 305 -6.57 -4.40 -2.24
N GLY A 306 -6.64 -3.41 -1.33
CA GLY A 306 -7.89 -2.97 -0.72
C GLY A 306 -8.49 -3.97 0.28
N PHE A 307 -7.70 -4.94 0.75
CA PHE A 307 -8.12 -5.94 1.73
C PHE A 307 -8.47 -5.29 3.08
N GLU A 308 -9.68 -5.57 3.56
CA GLU A 308 -10.19 -5.12 4.84
C GLU A 308 -9.66 -6.00 5.96
N TRP A 309 -8.59 -5.54 6.61
CA TRP A 309 -7.97 -6.32 7.66
C TRP A 309 -8.67 -6.10 9.00
N ILE A 310 -9.86 -6.68 9.10
CA ILE A 310 -10.71 -6.73 10.29
C ILE A 310 -11.17 -8.17 10.48
N SER A 311 -11.18 -8.67 11.72
CA SER A 311 -11.57 -10.06 12.01
C SER A 311 -12.23 -10.15 13.38
N SER A 312 -13.20 -11.05 13.52
CA SER A 312 -13.76 -11.38 14.82
C SER A 312 -12.80 -12.26 15.61
N LEU A 313 -12.91 -12.24 16.95
CA LEU A 313 -12.01 -13.03 17.81
C LEU A 313 -12.19 -14.54 17.63
N ASP A 314 -13.38 -15.01 17.26
CA ASP A 314 -13.63 -16.44 17.02
C ASP A 314 -13.01 -16.95 15.70
N GLU A 315 -12.80 -16.08 14.72
CA GLU A 315 -12.07 -16.40 13.49
C GLU A 315 -10.55 -16.22 13.65
N PHE A 316 -10.14 -15.31 14.52
CA PHE A 316 -8.74 -14.93 14.71
C PHE A 316 -8.02 -15.75 15.78
N CYS A 317 -8.72 -16.06 16.88
CA CYS A 317 -8.19 -16.76 18.04
C CYS A 317 -8.80 -18.17 18.22
N PRO A 318 -8.12 -19.08 18.94
CA PRO A 318 -6.75 -18.93 19.44
C PRO A 318 -5.74 -18.88 18.29
N LEU A 319 -4.62 -18.17 18.48
CA LEU A 319 -3.55 -18.16 17.49
C LEU A 319 -3.08 -19.61 17.23
N ASP A 320 -2.92 -19.93 15.95
CA ASP A 320 -2.28 -21.17 15.50
C ASP A 320 -0.76 -20.97 15.44
N VAL A 321 0.00 -22.01 15.09
CA VAL A 321 1.46 -21.97 15.06
C VAL A 321 1.97 -22.48 13.72
N GLN A 322 2.90 -21.74 13.11
CA GLN A 322 3.59 -22.15 11.88
C GLN A 322 5.09 -22.19 12.08
N THR A 323 5.76 -23.01 11.26
CA THR A 323 7.23 -23.12 11.28
C THR A 323 7.85 -22.04 10.40
N PHE A 324 8.84 -21.32 10.93
CA PHE A 324 9.63 -20.36 10.17
C PHE A 324 11.11 -20.49 10.56
N GLU A 325 11.97 -20.84 9.59
CA GLU A 325 13.42 -21.06 9.79
C GLU A 325 13.73 -22.04 10.93
N GLY A 326 12.86 -23.03 11.16
CA GLY A 326 13.04 -24.10 12.15
C GLY A 326 12.41 -23.84 13.52
N GLU A 327 11.96 -22.62 13.79
CA GLU A 327 11.27 -22.25 15.03
C GLU A 327 9.76 -22.11 14.81
N GLN A 328 9.00 -22.10 15.90
CA GLN A 328 7.54 -22.01 15.89
C GLN A 328 7.05 -20.62 16.29
N TYR A 329 6.20 -20.02 15.46
CA TYR A 329 5.68 -18.67 15.69
C TYR A 329 4.15 -18.62 15.58
N PRO A 330 3.51 -17.75 16.38
CA PRO A 330 2.06 -17.55 16.32
C PRO A 330 1.62 -16.98 14.96
N VAL A 331 0.47 -17.46 14.48
CA VAL A 331 -0.25 -16.96 13.30
C VAL A 331 -1.75 -16.87 13.62
N PRO A 332 -2.52 -15.99 12.95
CA PRO A 332 -3.98 -15.94 13.12
C PRO A 332 -4.63 -17.28 12.79
N ALA A 333 -5.66 -17.74 13.51
CA ALA A 333 -6.33 -19.02 13.18
C ALA A 333 -6.86 -19.07 11.73
N ASN A 334 -7.31 -17.92 11.22
CA ASN A 334 -7.76 -17.74 9.84
C ASN A 334 -6.62 -17.35 8.87
N TYR A 335 -5.34 -17.64 9.16
CA TYR A 335 -4.20 -17.21 8.34
C TYR A 335 -4.34 -17.56 6.84
N MET A 336 -4.90 -18.72 6.50
CA MET A 336 -5.14 -19.12 5.09
C MET A 336 -6.14 -18.21 4.38
N TYR A 337 -7.17 -17.74 5.08
CA TYR A 337 -8.12 -16.76 4.57
C TYR A 337 -7.42 -15.43 4.30
N LEU A 338 -6.64 -14.93 5.28
CA LEU A 338 -5.89 -13.67 5.15
C LEU A 338 -4.92 -13.72 3.96
N LEU A 339 -4.14 -14.79 3.85
CA LEU A 339 -3.20 -14.99 2.76
C LEU A 339 -3.89 -15.08 1.39
N THR A 340 -5.02 -15.77 1.32
CA THR A 340 -5.77 -15.93 0.06
C THR A 340 -6.39 -14.60 -0.41
N HIS A 341 -6.82 -13.75 0.51
CA HIS A 341 -7.36 -12.43 0.16
C HIS A 341 -6.26 -11.42 -0.18
N ALA A 342 -5.09 -11.53 0.46
CA ALA A 342 -3.95 -10.67 0.18
C ALA A 342 -3.24 -11.05 -1.13
N TYR A 343 -3.03 -12.35 -1.39
CA TYR A 343 -2.16 -12.86 -2.46
C TYR A 343 -2.87 -13.74 -3.49
N GLY A 344 -4.15 -14.07 -3.31
CA GLY A 344 -4.87 -15.01 -4.17
C GLY A 344 -4.42 -16.45 -3.95
N ASN A 345 -4.11 -17.17 -5.04
CA ASN A 345 -3.57 -18.53 -4.91
C ASN A 345 -2.09 -18.49 -4.51
N ILE A 346 -1.82 -18.70 -3.23
CA ILE A 346 -0.45 -18.66 -2.68
C ILE A 346 0.50 -19.72 -3.28
N PHE A 347 -0.04 -20.78 -3.89
CA PHE A 347 0.70 -21.83 -4.56
C PHE A 347 0.74 -21.65 -6.09
N ALA A 348 0.31 -20.51 -6.62
CA ALA A 348 0.59 -20.10 -7.99
C ALA A 348 2.01 -19.54 -8.10
N LEU A 349 2.61 -19.67 -9.29
CA LEU A 349 3.91 -19.03 -9.56
C LEU A 349 3.73 -17.51 -9.47
N PRO A 350 4.54 -16.81 -8.67
CA PRO A 350 4.50 -15.35 -8.60
C PRO A 350 4.89 -14.73 -9.95
N ASN A 351 4.28 -13.60 -10.29
CA ASN A 351 4.63 -12.84 -11.51
C ASN A 351 5.91 -12.00 -11.35
N ASP A 352 6.43 -11.94 -10.13
CA ASP A 352 7.44 -11.01 -9.62
C ASP A 352 8.63 -11.73 -8.97
N ILE A 353 8.87 -13.00 -9.33
CA ILE A 353 10.05 -13.75 -8.87
C ILE A 353 11.32 -12.93 -9.16
N GLY A 354 12.02 -12.51 -8.10
CA GLY A 354 13.25 -11.70 -8.19
C GLY A 354 13.05 -10.19 -8.38
N LEU A 355 11.81 -9.69 -8.33
CA LEU A 355 11.46 -8.26 -8.47
C LEU A 355 10.90 -7.65 -7.18
N HIS A 356 11.20 -8.24 -6.03
CA HIS A 356 10.77 -7.74 -4.72
C HIS A 356 11.27 -6.30 -4.50
N PHE A 357 10.41 -5.47 -3.90
CA PHE A 357 10.75 -4.11 -3.55
C PHE A 357 11.90 -4.14 -2.55
N GLU A 358 12.92 -3.29 -2.71
CA GLU A 358 14.08 -3.33 -1.80
C GLU A 358 13.74 -2.57 -0.52
N HIS A 359 13.52 -3.29 0.59
CA HIS A 359 13.31 -2.70 1.91
C HIS A 359 14.63 -2.30 2.56
N VAL A 360 15.71 -3.00 2.21
CA VAL A 360 17.06 -2.71 2.68
C VAL A 360 17.98 -2.33 1.51
N ASP A 361 18.70 -1.22 1.65
CA ASP A 361 19.63 -0.74 0.63
C ASP A 361 20.76 -1.77 0.38
N LYS A 362 20.79 -2.36 -0.80
CA LYS A 362 21.81 -3.34 -1.23
C LYS A 362 23.23 -2.79 -1.19
N LYS A 363 23.44 -1.50 -1.41
CA LYS A 363 24.78 -0.88 -1.29
C LYS A 363 25.22 -0.79 0.16
N ALA A 364 24.29 -0.54 1.06
CA ALA A 364 24.57 -0.55 2.49
C ALA A 364 24.88 -1.98 2.96
N LEU A 365 24.10 -2.97 2.51
CA LEU A 365 24.33 -4.39 2.81
C LEU A 365 25.71 -4.89 2.36
N ALA A 366 26.13 -4.52 1.14
CA ALA A 366 27.44 -4.90 0.62
C ALA A 366 28.63 -4.29 1.40
N GLN A 367 28.39 -3.29 2.25
CA GLN A 367 29.41 -2.65 3.09
C GLN A 367 29.39 -3.16 4.54
N VAL A 368 28.47 -4.06 4.87
CA VAL A 368 28.36 -4.62 6.22
C VAL A 368 29.56 -5.53 6.50
N ASP A 369 30.08 -5.44 7.73
CA ASP A 369 31.11 -6.37 8.20
C ASP A 369 30.49 -7.75 8.44
N GLU A 370 30.72 -8.66 7.49
CA GLU A 370 30.21 -10.03 7.51
C GLU A 370 30.58 -10.77 8.80
N GLN A 371 31.77 -10.52 9.36
CA GLN A 371 32.20 -11.16 10.60
C GLN A 371 31.31 -10.74 11.77
N THR A 372 31.08 -9.44 11.93
CA THR A 372 30.19 -8.90 12.98
C THR A 372 28.78 -9.50 12.88
N VAL A 373 28.23 -9.63 11.66
CA VAL A 373 26.90 -10.23 11.49
C VAL A 373 26.89 -11.72 11.81
N ARG A 374 27.90 -12.47 11.38
CA ARG A 374 28.02 -13.90 11.71
C ARG A 374 28.16 -14.14 13.21
N GLU A 375 28.92 -13.29 13.92
CA GLU A 375 29.02 -13.33 15.38
C GLU A 375 27.67 -13.06 16.05
N TYR A 376 26.90 -12.10 15.55
CA TYR A 376 25.54 -11.82 16.03
C TYR A 376 24.59 -13.00 15.81
N VAL A 377 24.61 -13.60 14.61
CA VAL A 377 23.78 -14.76 14.26
C VAL A 377 24.07 -15.95 15.17
N ASN A 378 25.35 -16.21 15.48
CA ASN A 378 25.81 -17.38 16.25
C ASN A 378 25.75 -17.24 17.79
N ARG A 379 25.28 -16.11 18.32
CA ARG A 379 25.15 -15.90 19.79
C ARG A 379 24.06 -16.78 20.43
#